data_AF-A0A353FLS3-F1
#
_entry.id   AF-A0A353FLS3-F1
#
_cell.length_a   1.000
_cell.length_b   1.000
_cell.length_c   1.000
_cell.angle_alpha   90.00
_cell.angle_beta   90.00
_cell.angle_gamma   90.00
#
_symmetry.space_group_name_H-M   'P 1'
#
loop_
_entity.id
_entity.type
_entity.pdbx_description
1 polymer ?
#
loop_
_entity_poly.entity_id
_entity_poly.type
_entity_poly.pdbx_seq_one_letter_code
_entity_poly.pdbx_strand_id
1 'polypeptide(L)'
;MSDSGNPLETAIAVARAAAKLCKKVQAGIPTSMNKEDRSPVTLADYGSQAVILRAVQEKFPEHHVLAEEGAGHLQSNASAEHAEQLVALVTEAIQKEANFAEICSWINHSGSNSSWSWCIDPIDGTKGFLRGDQYAIAIGILRDGEPFAGVLACPNLPTQPESSGTQRGVLFAALRGEGAKWCELESNDWHTSKVSTLGLKEARVLGSVESSHGDPALVTGMMQAAGIEGGFVRFDSQAKYGILARGGAVKHASDVSIPIH
;
A
#
# COMPACT_ATOMS: atom_id res chain seq x y z
N MET A 1 -27.75 19.11 4.20
CA MET A 1 -26.44 18.62 4.65
C MET A 1 -26.12 17.44 3.76
N SER A 2 -25.24 17.66 2.78
CA SER A 2 -24.88 16.64 1.77
C SER A 2 -24.30 15.42 2.46
N ASP A 3 -24.65 14.24 1.94
CA ASP A 3 -24.16 12.93 2.33
C ASP A 3 -22.62 12.91 2.33
N SER A 4 -22.00 13.31 3.43
CA SER A 4 -20.56 13.32 3.61
C SER A 4 -20.14 11.86 3.74
N GLY A 5 -19.81 11.24 2.62
CA GLY A 5 -19.56 9.80 2.53
C GLY A 5 -18.56 9.29 3.57
N ASN A 6 -18.59 8.01 3.88
CA ASN A 6 -17.68 7.41 4.86
C ASN A 6 -16.22 7.41 4.31
N PRO A 7 -15.23 8.01 5.04
CA PRO A 7 -13.83 8.03 4.61
C PRO A 7 -13.24 6.63 4.42
N LEU A 8 -13.51 5.68 5.33
CA LEU A 8 -12.97 4.33 5.21
C LEU A 8 -13.56 3.58 4.01
N GLU A 9 -14.86 3.69 3.76
CA GLU A 9 -15.49 3.06 2.59
C GLU A 9 -14.94 3.65 1.29
N THR A 10 -14.72 4.97 1.27
CA THR A 10 -14.07 5.62 0.12
C THR A 10 -12.65 5.12 -0.06
N ALA A 11 -11.85 5.03 1.01
CA ALA A 11 -10.49 4.49 0.99
C ALA A 11 -10.43 3.06 0.45
N ILE A 12 -11.34 2.19 0.89
CA ILE A 12 -11.47 0.80 0.41
C ILE A 12 -11.73 0.77 -1.10
N ALA A 13 -12.68 1.59 -1.57
CA ALA A 13 -13.05 1.61 -2.98
C ALA A 13 -11.89 2.10 -3.87
N VAL A 14 -11.23 3.21 -3.48
CA VAL A 14 -10.14 3.78 -4.28
C VAL A 14 -8.87 2.96 -4.20
N ALA A 15 -8.59 2.30 -3.07
CA ALA A 15 -7.46 1.38 -2.98
C ALA A 15 -7.60 0.19 -3.94
N ARG A 16 -8.82 -0.32 -4.17
CA ARG A 16 -9.08 -1.36 -5.19
C ARG A 16 -8.87 -0.83 -6.60
N ALA A 17 -9.37 0.36 -6.91
CA ALA A 17 -9.20 0.97 -8.22
C ALA A 17 -7.71 1.24 -8.53
N ALA A 18 -6.98 1.80 -7.56
CA ALA A 18 -5.54 1.99 -7.62
C ALA A 18 -4.80 0.66 -7.80
N ALA A 19 -5.15 -0.38 -7.03
CA ALA A 19 -4.54 -1.70 -7.15
C ALA A 19 -4.75 -2.32 -8.55
N LYS A 20 -5.93 -2.15 -9.16
CA LYS A 20 -6.19 -2.60 -10.54
C LYS A 20 -5.29 -1.90 -11.54
N LEU A 21 -5.16 -0.57 -11.42
CA LEU A 21 -4.25 0.23 -12.25
C LEU A 21 -2.81 -0.26 -12.09
N CYS A 22 -2.31 -0.37 -10.86
CA CYS A 22 -0.93 -0.81 -10.59
C CYS A 22 -0.66 -2.22 -11.12
N LYS A 23 -1.60 -3.17 -10.97
CA LYS A 23 -1.47 -4.52 -11.56
C LYS A 23 -1.34 -4.47 -13.08
N LYS A 24 -2.11 -3.61 -13.75
CA LYS A 24 -2.05 -3.45 -15.21
C LYS A 24 -0.69 -2.89 -15.64
N VAL A 25 -0.20 -1.87 -14.95
CA VAL A 25 1.13 -1.30 -15.22
C VAL A 25 2.22 -2.35 -15.01
N GLN A 26 2.20 -3.06 -13.87
CA GLN A 26 3.20 -4.08 -13.55
C GLN A 26 3.21 -5.23 -14.57
N ALA A 27 2.03 -5.68 -15.02
CA ALA A 27 1.92 -6.74 -16.03
C ALA A 27 2.45 -6.32 -17.41
N GLY A 28 2.51 -5.02 -17.69
CA GLY A 28 3.10 -4.46 -18.91
C GLY A 28 4.62 -4.35 -18.88
N ILE A 29 5.27 -4.56 -17.73
CA ILE A 29 6.73 -4.44 -17.59
C ILE A 29 7.43 -5.62 -18.29
N PRO A 30 8.26 -5.38 -19.33
CA PRO A 30 8.99 -6.46 -19.98
C PRO A 30 10.06 -7.07 -19.06
N THR A 31 10.24 -8.39 -19.10
CA THR A 31 11.30 -9.08 -18.32
C THR A 31 12.71 -8.59 -18.67
N SER A 32 12.91 -8.08 -19.89
CA SER A 32 14.19 -7.55 -20.40
C SER A 32 14.34 -6.03 -20.22
N MET A 33 13.46 -5.38 -19.46
CA MET A 33 13.53 -3.93 -19.25
C MET A 33 14.77 -3.54 -18.45
N ASN A 34 15.37 -2.40 -18.80
CA ASN A 34 16.46 -1.84 -18.01
C ASN A 34 15.93 -1.47 -16.62
N LYS A 35 16.59 -1.95 -15.56
CA LYS A 35 16.23 -1.65 -14.17
C LYS A 35 16.37 -0.16 -13.79
N GLU A 36 17.07 0.61 -14.62
CA GLU A 36 17.18 2.07 -14.51
C GLU A 36 15.98 2.80 -15.13
N ASP A 37 15.19 2.14 -15.98
CA ASP A 37 13.96 2.71 -16.52
C ASP A 37 12.87 2.70 -15.43
N ARG A 38 12.58 3.91 -14.95
CA ARG A 38 11.60 4.16 -13.90
C ARG A 38 10.21 4.51 -14.44
N SER A 39 10.02 4.53 -15.76
CA SER A 39 8.72 4.88 -16.37
C SER A 39 7.53 4.07 -15.82
N PRO A 40 7.62 2.76 -15.52
CA PRO A 40 6.46 2.03 -15.01
C PRO A 40 6.13 2.40 -13.56
N VAL A 41 7.15 2.71 -12.75
CA VAL A 41 6.97 3.17 -11.38
C VAL A 41 6.30 4.54 -11.40
N THR A 42 6.83 5.47 -12.21
CA THR A 42 6.22 6.78 -12.48
C THR A 42 4.74 6.67 -12.86
N LEU A 43 4.38 5.85 -13.84
CA LEU A 43 2.97 5.69 -14.27
C LEU A 43 2.08 5.16 -13.15
N ALA A 44 2.57 4.19 -12.38
CA ALA A 44 1.80 3.55 -11.34
C ALA A 44 1.68 4.45 -10.09
N ASP A 45 2.73 5.17 -9.69
CA ASP A 45 2.71 6.13 -8.58
C ASP A 45 1.76 7.30 -8.87
N TYR A 46 1.98 8.02 -9.97
CA TYR A 46 1.12 9.15 -10.34
C TYR A 46 -0.33 8.70 -10.63
N GLY A 47 -0.50 7.56 -11.29
CA GLY A 47 -1.82 7.04 -11.64
C GLY A 47 -2.63 6.63 -10.42
N SER A 48 -2.04 5.87 -9.50
CA SER A 48 -2.72 5.46 -8.27
C SER A 48 -2.98 6.65 -7.33
N GLN A 49 -2.02 7.57 -7.17
CA GLN A 49 -2.24 8.80 -6.40
C GLN A 49 -3.37 9.64 -7.00
N ALA A 50 -3.42 9.80 -8.33
CA ALA A 50 -4.50 10.54 -9.00
C ALA A 50 -5.88 9.90 -8.75
N VAL A 51 -5.98 8.57 -8.84
CA VAL A 51 -7.23 7.84 -8.55
C VAL A 51 -7.70 8.09 -7.12
N ILE A 52 -6.79 8.05 -6.15
CA ILE A 52 -7.11 8.27 -4.73
C ILE A 52 -7.50 9.73 -4.49
N LEU A 53 -6.65 10.68 -4.91
CA LEU A 53 -6.84 12.10 -4.64
C LEU A 53 -8.01 12.72 -5.38
N ARG A 54 -8.39 12.19 -6.55
CA ARG A 54 -9.63 12.58 -7.23
C ARG A 54 -10.84 12.35 -6.33
N ALA A 55 -10.92 11.19 -5.67
CA ALA A 55 -12.05 10.87 -4.80
C ALA A 55 -12.01 11.66 -3.48
N VAL A 56 -10.81 11.89 -2.94
CA VAL A 56 -10.64 12.77 -1.75
C VAL A 56 -11.08 14.18 -2.08
N GLN A 57 -10.64 14.75 -3.20
CA GLN A 57 -11.03 16.09 -3.64
C GLN A 57 -12.55 16.23 -3.84
N GLU A 58 -13.20 15.21 -4.42
CA GLU A 58 -14.64 15.28 -4.70
C GLU A 58 -15.52 15.11 -3.45
N LYS A 59 -15.15 14.20 -2.54
CA LYS A 59 -15.98 13.87 -1.37
C LYS A 59 -15.58 14.62 -0.12
N PHE A 60 -14.31 14.99 -0.02
CA PHE A 60 -13.65 15.54 1.17
C PHE A 60 -12.71 16.70 0.81
N PRO A 61 -13.16 17.71 0.05
CA PRO A 61 -12.28 18.76 -0.50
C PRO A 61 -11.49 19.56 0.56
N GLU A 62 -11.99 19.61 1.79
CA GLU A 62 -11.35 20.33 2.90
C GLU A 62 -10.32 19.47 3.67
N HIS A 63 -10.34 18.14 3.50
CA HIS A 63 -9.45 17.23 4.22
C HIS A 63 -8.01 17.42 3.77
N HIS A 64 -7.10 17.47 4.74
CA HIS A 64 -5.68 17.58 4.43
C HIS A 64 -5.16 16.29 3.79
N VAL A 65 -4.17 16.40 2.92
CA VAL A 65 -3.54 15.31 2.20
C VAL A 65 -2.03 15.44 2.32
N LEU A 66 -1.41 14.34 2.75
CA LEU A 66 0.02 14.10 2.74
C LEU A 66 0.27 12.94 1.78
N ALA A 67 0.81 13.24 0.60
CA ALA A 67 1.14 12.25 -0.42
C ALA A 67 2.56 12.46 -0.92
N GLU A 68 3.21 11.39 -1.37
CA GLU A 68 4.62 11.42 -1.79
C GLU A 68 4.83 12.24 -3.08
N GLU A 69 3.91 12.11 -4.04
CA GLU A 69 4.12 12.66 -5.38
C GLU A 69 3.57 14.09 -5.54
N GLY A 70 4.29 14.91 -6.30
CA GLY A 70 3.84 16.23 -6.73
C GLY A 70 3.80 16.34 -8.26
N ALA A 71 2.77 16.99 -8.82
CA ALA A 71 2.58 17.02 -10.27
C ALA A 71 3.66 17.81 -11.01
N GLY A 72 4.42 18.68 -10.33
CA GLY A 72 5.47 19.49 -10.95
C GLY A 72 6.57 18.64 -11.62
N HIS A 73 6.94 17.51 -11.01
CA HIS A 73 7.91 16.58 -11.61
C HIS A 73 7.31 15.88 -12.84
N LEU A 74 6.06 15.41 -12.74
CA LEU A 74 5.33 14.79 -13.85
C LEU A 74 5.20 15.75 -15.05
N GLN A 75 4.78 16.99 -14.81
CA GLN A 75 4.61 18.02 -15.85
C GLN A 75 5.92 18.37 -16.56
N SER A 76 7.04 18.31 -15.85
CA SER A 76 8.35 18.69 -16.39
C SER A 76 9.04 17.55 -17.14
N ASN A 77 8.72 16.29 -16.83
CA ASN A 77 9.48 15.13 -17.30
C ASN A 77 8.66 14.11 -18.09
N ALA A 78 7.33 14.19 -18.10
CA ALA A 78 6.51 13.27 -18.89
C ALA A 78 6.65 13.56 -20.39
N SER A 79 6.96 12.53 -21.18
CA SER A 79 6.81 12.57 -22.62
C SER A 79 5.32 12.59 -23.00
N ALA A 80 5.00 13.00 -24.23
CA ALA A 80 3.62 12.95 -24.73
C ALA A 80 3.02 11.53 -24.63
N GLU A 81 3.82 10.51 -24.97
CA GLU A 81 3.42 9.11 -24.86
C GLU A 81 3.12 8.70 -23.41
N HIS A 82 3.97 9.04 -22.45
CA HIS A 82 3.73 8.74 -21.04
C HIS A 82 2.49 9.47 -20.49
N ALA A 83 2.26 10.72 -20.92
CA ALA A 83 1.08 11.47 -20.54
C ALA A 83 -0.22 10.82 -21.08
N GLU A 84 -0.22 10.38 -22.34
CA GLU A 84 -1.34 9.65 -22.94
C GLU A 84 -1.61 8.31 -22.24
N GLN A 85 -0.55 7.55 -21.95
CA GLN A 85 -0.65 6.29 -21.21
C GLN A 85 -1.22 6.51 -19.80
N LEU A 86 -0.74 7.52 -19.08
CA LEU A 86 -1.25 7.88 -17.75
C LEU A 86 -2.74 8.25 -17.80
N VAL A 87 -3.14 9.09 -18.77
CA VAL A 87 -4.54 9.47 -18.96
C VAL A 87 -5.43 8.26 -19.22
N ALA A 88 -4.99 7.34 -20.09
CA ALA A 88 -5.74 6.11 -20.38
C ALA A 88 -5.90 5.22 -19.13
N LEU A 89 -4.81 5.01 -18.38
CA LEU A 89 -4.80 4.21 -17.16
C LEU A 89 -5.74 4.79 -16.09
N VAL A 90 -5.68 6.10 -15.85
CA VAL A 90 -6.52 6.76 -14.85
C VAL A 90 -7.98 6.76 -15.29
N THR A 91 -8.28 7.13 -16.54
CA THR A 91 -9.63 7.16 -17.11
C THR A 91 -10.33 5.80 -16.96
N GLU A 92 -9.62 4.72 -17.27
CA GLU A 92 -10.10 3.36 -17.06
C GLU A 92 -10.29 3.06 -15.57
N ALA A 93 -9.32 3.37 -14.71
CA ALA A 93 -9.42 3.07 -13.28
C ALA A 93 -10.59 3.79 -12.59
N ILE A 94 -10.88 5.04 -12.98
CA ILE A 94 -12.00 5.82 -12.42
C ILE A 94 -13.32 5.63 -13.16
N GLN A 95 -13.31 4.88 -14.28
CA GLN A 95 -14.47 4.64 -15.16
C GLN A 95 -15.16 5.95 -15.60
N LYS A 96 -14.36 6.97 -15.89
CA LYS A 96 -14.80 8.31 -16.26
C LYS A 96 -13.71 8.99 -17.07
N GLU A 97 -14.07 9.73 -18.12
CA GLU A 97 -13.12 10.51 -18.90
C GLU A 97 -12.35 11.50 -18.00
N ALA A 98 -11.04 11.54 -18.23
CA ALA A 98 -10.13 12.47 -17.59
C ALA A 98 -9.14 13.00 -18.63
N ASN A 99 -8.59 14.18 -18.38
CA ASN A 99 -7.45 14.70 -19.14
C ASN A 99 -6.22 14.92 -18.25
N PHE A 100 -5.08 15.16 -18.88
CA PHE A 100 -3.80 15.28 -18.17
C PHE A 100 -3.77 16.46 -17.18
N ALA A 101 -4.45 17.56 -17.48
CA ALA A 101 -4.51 18.71 -16.59
C ALA A 101 -5.35 18.42 -15.33
N GLU A 102 -6.46 17.69 -15.48
CA GLU A 102 -7.27 17.21 -14.34
C GLU A 102 -6.46 16.27 -13.45
N ILE A 103 -5.74 15.32 -14.04
CA ILE A 103 -4.86 14.39 -13.31
C ILE A 103 -3.80 15.15 -12.51
N CYS A 104 -3.12 16.11 -13.14
CA CYS A 104 -2.15 16.96 -12.43
C CYS A 104 -2.80 17.76 -11.30
N SER A 105 -4.03 18.25 -11.50
CA SER A 105 -4.78 18.96 -10.46
C SER A 105 -5.11 18.04 -9.28
N TRP A 106 -5.52 16.79 -9.53
CA TRP A 106 -5.81 15.83 -8.47
C TRP A 106 -4.55 15.45 -7.69
N ILE A 107 -3.43 15.23 -8.37
CA ILE A 107 -2.13 14.91 -7.73
C ILE A 107 -1.71 16.01 -6.76
N ASN A 108 -1.97 17.28 -7.09
CA ASN A 108 -1.64 18.43 -6.25
C ASN A 108 -2.69 18.74 -5.18
N HIS A 109 -3.76 17.95 -5.06
CA HIS A 109 -4.78 18.19 -4.04
C HIS A 109 -4.18 17.99 -2.64
N SER A 110 -4.18 19.07 -1.85
CA SER A 110 -3.61 19.08 -0.50
C SER A 110 -4.64 19.29 0.60
N GLY A 111 -5.77 19.96 0.32
CA GLY A 111 -6.74 20.43 1.31
C GLY A 111 -6.14 21.34 2.39
N SER A 112 -6.95 22.11 3.11
CA SER A 112 -6.39 23.13 4.01
C SER A 112 -7.20 23.49 5.26
N ASN A 113 -8.38 22.89 5.48
CA ASN A 113 -9.26 23.37 6.55
C ASN A 113 -10.14 22.27 7.17
N SER A 114 -9.50 21.22 7.70
CA SER A 114 -10.18 20.13 8.36
C SER A 114 -9.32 19.51 9.46
N SER A 115 -9.96 18.93 10.48
CA SER A 115 -9.33 18.05 11.46
C SER A 115 -8.89 16.71 10.87
N TRP A 116 -9.33 16.40 9.64
CA TRP A 116 -9.07 15.15 8.97
C TRP A 116 -7.88 15.26 8.02
N SER A 117 -7.02 14.25 8.06
CA SER A 117 -5.87 14.13 7.17
C SER A 117 -5.80 12.75 6.53
N TRP A 118 -5.39 12.69 5.27
CA TRP A 118 -5.10 11.47 4.54
C TRP A 118 -3.59 11.37 4.33
N CYS A 119 -2.99 10.24 4.68
CA CYS A 119 -1.61 9.92 4.37
C CYS A 119 -1.60 8.84 3.29
N ILE A 120 -0.96 9.09 2.16
CA ILE A 120 -1.03 8.21 0.99
C ILE A 120 0.39 7.89 0.53
N ASP A 121 0.67 6.59 0.46
CA ASP A 121 1.83 6.03 -0.21
C ASP A 121 1.30 5.20 -1.41
N PRO A 122 1.38 5.76 -2.63
CA PRO A 122 0.76 5.16 -3.81
C PRO A 122 1.38 3.80 -4.16
N ILE A 123 2.69 3.64 -3.96
CA ILE A 123 3.42 2.37 -4.12
C ILE A 123 4.52 2.25 -3.08
N ASP A 124 4.17 1.59 -1.98
CA ASP A 124 5.16 1.16 -1.03
C ASP A 124 5.85 -0.11 -1.53
N GLY A 125 7.18 -0.06 -1.66
CA GLY A 125 8.00 -1.15 -2.22
C GLY A 125 8.21 -1.07 -3.73
N THR A 126 8.48 0.11 -4.28
CA THR A 126 8.78 0.34 -5.72
C THR A 126 9.81 -0.62 -6.34
N LYS A 127 10.85 -1.04 -5.61
CA LYS A 127 11.79 -2.09 -6.07
C LYS A 127 11.15 -3.46 -6.22
N GLY A 128 10.23 -3.81 -5.32
CA GLY A 128 9.43 -5.03 -5.42
C GLY A 128 8.46 -4.94 -6.61
N PHE A 129 7.83 -3.78 -6.80
CA PHE A 129 6.98 -3.50 -7.95
C PHE A 129 7.69 -3.76 -9.29
N LEU A 130 8.88 -3.17 -9.49
CA LEU A 130 9.69 -3.35 -10.72
C LEU A 130 10.12 -4.80 -10.98
N ARG A 131 10.27 -5.61 -9.92
CA ARG A 131 10.66 -7.02 -10.03
C ARG A 131 9.49 -7.97 -10.27
N GLY A 132 8.26 -7.48 -10.19
CA GLY A 132 7.06 -8.35 -10.15
C GLY A 132 6.82 -9.00 -8.78
N ASP A 133 7.53 -8.55 -7.74
CA ASP A 133 7.41 -9.02 -6.36
C ASP A 133 6.28 -8.26 -5.62
N GLN A 134 6.28 -8.31 -4.29
CA GLN A 134 5.29 -7.61 -3.46
C GLN A 134 5.48 -6.09 -3.47
N TYR A 135 4.34 -5.40 -3.43
CA TYR A 135 4.19 -3.98 -3.16
C TYR A 135 2.81 -3.76 -2.51
N ALA A 136 2.58 -2.58 -1.95
CA ALA A 136 1.30 -2.20 -1.38
C ALA A 136 0.90 -0.78 -1.78
N ILE A 137 -0.40 -0.54 -1.88
CA ILE A 137 -0.98 0.81 -1.89
C ILE A 137 -1.47 1.07 -0.47
N ALA A 138 -0.93 2.11 0.19
CA ALA A 138 -1.23 2.39 1.58
C ALA A 138 -1.97 3.72 1.75
N ILE A 139 -3.09 3.65 2.48
CA ILE A 139 -3.92 4.82 2.79
C ILE A 139 -4.15 4.85 4.30
N GLY A 140 -3.62 5.86 4.97
CA GLY A 140 -3.89 6.19 6.36
C GLY A 140 -4.87 7.36 6.45
N ILE A 141 -5.78 7.31 7.42
CA ILE A 141 -6.71 8.41 7.72
C ILE A 141 -6.54 8.79 9.17
N LEU A 142 -6.30 10.07 9.42
CA LEU A 142 -6.16 10.66 10.74
C LEU A 142 -7.33 11.60 11.01
N ARG A 143 -7.68 11.73 12.29
CA ARG A 143 -8.61 12.71 12.81
C ARG A 143 -7.99 13.37 14.03
N ASP A 144 -7.88 14.69 14.03
CA ASP A 144 -7.23 15.46 15.09
C ASP A 144 -5.77 15.05 15.34
N GLY A 145 -5.05 14.69 14.27
CA GLY A 145 -3.66 14.22 14.32
C GLY A 145 -3.49 12.78 14.80
N GLU A 146 -4.58 12.08 15.11
CA GLU A 146 -4.59 10.73 15.63
C GLU A 146 -5.03 9.71 14.55
N PRO A 147 -4.41 8.52 14.46
CA PRO A 147 -4.86 7.48 13.54
C PRO A 147 -6.34 7.12 13.77
N PHE A 148 -7.13 7.18 12.71
CA PHE A 148 -8.56 6.89 12.71
C PHE A 148 -8.87 5.60 11.94
N ALA A 149 -8.36 5.48 10.72
CA ALA A 149 -8.57 4.31 9.87
C ALA A 149 -7.37 4.06 8.96
N GLY A 150 -7.26 2.85 8.40
CA GLY A 150 -6.20 2.49 7.48
C GLY A 150 -6.63 1.42 6.48
N VAL A 151 -6.10 1.50 5.27
CA VAL A 151 -6.30 0.53 4.19
C VAL A 151 -4.95 0.17 3.57
N LEU A 152 -4.72 -1.12 3.38
CA LEU A 152 -3.58 -1.65 2.62
C LEU A 152 -4.11 -2.56 1.52
N ALA A 153 -3.94 -2.17 0.26
CA ALA A 153 -4.15 -3.07 -0.86
C ALA A 153 -2.80 -3.70 -1.23
N CYS A 154 -2.72 -5.03 -1.17
CA CYS A 154 -1.51 -5.80 -1.46
C CYS A 154 -1.78 -6.70 -2.67
N PRO A 155 -1.55 -6.23 -3.91
CA PRO A 155 -2.09 -6.89 -5.10
C PRO A 155 -1.43 -8.23 -5.42
N ASN A 156 -0.18 -8.41 -5.01
CA ASN A 156 0.56 -9.65 -5.23
C ASN A 156 0.55 -10.59 -4.02
N LEU A 157 -0.05 -10.19 -2.90
CA LEU A 157 0.04 -10.98 -1.66
C LEU A 157 -0.80 -12.26 -1.81
N PRO A 158 -0.25 -13.45 -1.49
CA PRO A 158 -1.04 -14.69 -1.50
C PRO A 158 -2.26 -14.61 -0.59
N THR A 159 -3.42 -15.07 -1.07
CA THR A 159 -4.65 -15.06 -0.27
C THR A 159 -4.60 -16.07 0.88
N GLN A 160 -3.79 -17.14 0.75
CA GLN A 160 -3.56 -18.14 1.78
C GLN A 160 -2.04 -18.31 2.04
N PRO A 161 -1.58 -18.34 3.30
CA PRO A 161 -0.14 -18.42 3.63
C PRO A 161 0.53 -19.76 3.28
N GLU A 162 -0.24 -20.85 3.34
CA GLU A 162 0.27 -22.24 3.27
C GLU A 162 -0.01 -22.90 1.90
N SER A 163 -0.71 -22.20 1.02
CA SER A 163 -1.16 -22.76 -0.26
C SER A 163 -0.21 -22.33 -1.35
N SER A 164 0.26 -23.28 -2.16
CA SER A 164 0.89 -23.07 -3.47
C SER A 164 -0.08 -22.43 -4.50
N GLY A 165 -1.15 -21.78 -4.03
CA GLY A 165 -2.21 -21.22 -4.83
C GLY A 165 -1.71 -20.07 -5.70
N THR A 166 -2.23 -20.04 -6.94
CA THR A 166 -2.02 -18.96 -7.91
C THR A 166 -2.74 -17.67 -7.52
N GLN A 167 -3.69 -17.73 -6.58
CA GLN A 167 -4.55 -16.61 -6.22
C GLN A 167 -3.82 -15.61 -5.32
N ARG A 168 -3.77 -14.37 -5.80
CA ARG A 168 -3.08 -13.24 -5.18
C ARG A 168 -3.99 -12.02 -5.16
N GLY A 169 -3.75 -11.15 -4.19
CA GLY A 169 -4.49 -9.92 -4.01
C GLY A 169 -5.26 -9.97 -2.71
N VAL A 170 -4.81 -9.17 -1.76
CA VAL A 170 -5.44 -9.03 -0.45
C VAL A 170 -5.69 -7.56 -0.19
N LEU A 171 -6.84 -7.26 0.40
CA LEU A 171 -7.15 -5.95 0.93
C LEU A 171 -7.30 -6.04 2.45
N PHE A 172 -6.61 -5.16 3.16
CA PHE A 172 -6.76 -4.97 4.60
C PHE A 172 -7.45 -3.63 4.85
N ALA A 173 -8.31 -3.59 5.86
CA ALA A 173 -8.94 -2.38 6.35
C ALA A 173 -9.03 -2.42 7.87
N ALA A 174 -8.81 -1.29 8.52
CA ALA A 174 -8.95 -1.15 9.96
C ALA A 174 -9.59 0.18 10.33
N LEU A 175 -10.37 0.16 11.41
CA LEU A 175 -11.01 1.33 11.99
C LEU A 175 -10.75 1.33 13.50
N ARG A 176 -10.34 2.48 14.04
CA ARG A 176 -10.04 2.64 15.47
C ARG A 176 -11.27 2.25 16.30
N GLY A 177 -11.09 1.31 17.22
CA GLY A 177 -12.16 0.80 18.08
C GLY A 177 -12.96 -0.38 17.51
N GLU A 178 -12.86 -0.67 16.20
CA GLU A 178 -13.59 -1.78 15.55
C GLU A 178 -12.66 -2.92 15.10
N GLY A 179 -11.35 -2.72 15.19
CA GLY A 179 -10.35 -3.72 14.84
C GLY A 179 -9.97 -3.69 13.36
N ALA A 180 -9.32 -4.77 12.92
CA ALA A 180 -8.86 -4.94 11.55
C ALA A 180 -9.58 -6.12 10.88
N LYS A 181 -9.77 -6.00 9.58
CA LYS A 181 -10.38 -7.00 8.71
C LYS A 181 -9.60 -7.11 7.41
N TRP A 182 -9.78 -8.23 6.72
CA TRP A 182 -9.19 -8.46 5.41
C TRP A 182 -10.14 -9.23 4.51
N CYS A 183 -9.99 -9.09 3.21
CA CYS A 183 -10.65 -9.90 2.19
C CYS A 183 -9.71 -10.11 1.01
N GLU A 184 -10.11 -10.93 0.05
CA GLU A 184 -9.45 -10.93 -1.26
C GLU A 184 -9.69 -9.60 -1.98
N LEU A 185 -8.75 -9.16 -2.80
CA LEU A 185 -8.74 -7.80 -3.38
C LEU A 185 -9.97 -7.47 -4.25
N GLU A 186 -10.65 -8.49 -4.80
CA GLU A 186 -11.88 -8.32 -5.60
C GLU A 186 -13.14 -8.83 -4.89
N SER A 187 -13.01 -9.42 -3.69
CA SER A 187 -14.15 -9.93 -2.91
C SER A 187 -14.63 -8.91 -1.88
N ASN A 188 -15.90 -8.98 -1.49
CA ASN A 188 -16.46 -8.27 -0.33
C ASN A 188 -16.68 -9.18 0.89
N ASP A 189 -16.15 -10.40 0.84
CA ASP A 189 -16.20 -11.37 1.94
C ASP A 189 -15.11 -11.03 2.97
N TRP A 190 -15.48 -10.21 3.96
CA TRP A 190 -14.56 -9.75 4.98
C TRP A 190 -14.37 -10.78 6.10
N HIS A 191 -13.11 -11.00 6.46
CA HIS A 191 -12.68 -11.80 7.58
C HIS A 191 -12.06 -10.90 8.66
N THR A 192 -12.40 -11.15 9.92
CA THR A 192 -11.77 -10.46 11.05
C THR A 192 -10.31 -10.88 11.17
N SER A 193 -9.41 -9.91 11.25
CA SER A 193 -7.98 -10.14 11.49
C SER A 193 -7.76 -10.56 12.95
N LYS A 194 -6.95 -11.61 13.15
CA LYS A 194 -6.53 -12.06 14.47
C LYS A 194 -5.03 -12.37 14.43
N VAL A 195 -4.27 -11.64 15.25
CA VAL A 195 -2.84 -11.91 15.41
C VAL A 195 -2.62 -13.30 15.99
N SER A 196 -1.51 -13.92 15.62
CA SER A 196 -1.16 -15.26 16.09
C SER A 196 -0.97 -15.28 17.61
N THR A 197 -1.44 -16.34 18.25
CA THR A 197 -1.23 -16.60 19.68
C THR A 197 -0.18 -17.69 19.92
N LEU A 198 0.60 -18.05 18.88
CA LEU A 198 1.66 -19.04 18.99
C LEU A 198 2.72 -18.61 20.01
N GLY A 199 3.36 -19.60 20.65
CA GLY A 199 4.45 -19.35 21.58
C GLY A 199 5.68 -18.78 20.87
N LEU A 200 6.55 -18.08 21.61
CA LEU A 200 7.75 -17.43 21.07
C LEU A 200 8.63 -18.37 20.25
N LYS A 201 8.69 -19.65 20.62
CA LYS A 201 9.45 -20.67 19.91
C LYS A 201 8.97 -20.90 18.47
N GLU A 202 7.66 -20.88 18.25
CA GLU A 202 7.03 -21.13 16.95
C GLU A 202 6.87 -19.85 16.11
N ALA A 203 7.32 -18.71 16.64
CA ALA A 203 7.19 -17.42 15.99
C ALA A 203 7.93 -17.35 14.65
N ARG A 204 7.30 -16.70 13.67
CA ARG A 204 7.96 -16.24 12.44
C ARG A 204 8.33 -14.77 12.57
N VAL A 205 9.54 -14.40 12.15
CA VAL A 205 10.00 -13.00 12.11
C VAL A 205 9.86 -12.47 10.70
N LEU A 206 9.26 -11.28 10.55
CA LEU A 206 9.17 -10.56 9.29
C LEU A 206 10.27 -9.51 9.19
N GLY A 207 10.96 -9.46 8.04
CA GLY A 207 11.94 -8.41 7.74
C GLY A 207 11.94 -8.01 6.27
N SER A 208 12.70 -6.97 5.93
CA SER A 208 12.82 -6.49 4.55
C SER A 208 13.70 -7.41 3.69
N VAL A 209 13.44 -7.45 2.38
CA VAL A 209 14.30 -8.14 1.43
C VAL A 209 15.60 -7.37 1.23
N GLU A 210 15.53 -6.04 1.28
CA GLU A 210 16.65 -5.11 1.15
C GLU A 210 17.53 -5.07 2.40
N SER A 211 18.83 -5.35 2.24
CA SER A 211 19.83 -5.35 3.32
C SER A 211 20.14 -3.97 3.89
N SER A 212 19.79 -2.89 3.19
CA SER A 212 19.94 -1.51 3.69
C SER A 212 18.89 -1.13 4.74
N HIS A 213 17.81 -1.92 4.89
CA HIS A 213 16.71 -1.66 5.82
C HIS A 213 16.73 -2.56 7.07
N GLY A 214 17.82 -3.31 7.28
CA GLY A 214 18.06 -4.09 8.50
C GLY A 214 19.24 -5.06 8.34
N ASP A 215 19.99 -5.30 9.41
CA ASP A 215 21.13 -6.22 9.41
C ASP A 215 20.66 -7.68 9.60
N PRO A 216 20.78 -8.55 8.58
CA PRO A 216 20.33 -9.93 8.68
C PRO A 216 21.07 -10.75 9.74
N ALA A 217 22.33 -10.42 10.04
CA ALA A 217 23.13 -11.11 11.05
C ALA A 217 22.62 -10.77 12.45
N LEU A 218 22.30 -9.50 12.71
CA LEU A 218 21.68 -9.08 13.96
C LEU A 218 20.31 -9.72 14.16
N VAL A 219 19.46 -9.77 13.12
CA VAL A 219 18.14 -10.42 13.22
C VAL A 219 18.28 -11.91 13.50
N THR A 220 19.23 -12.59 12.86
CA THR A 220 19.48 -14.03 13.09
C THR A 220 19.98 -14.28 14.50
N GLY A 221 20.92 -13.46 15.00
CA GLY A 221 21.41 -13.54 16.38
C GLY A 221 20.31 -13.30 17.41
N MET A 222 19.43 -12.32 17.18
CA MET A 222 18.26 -12.07 18.02
C MET A 222 17.29 -13.26 18.05
N MET A 223 16.99 -13.85 16.89
CA MET A 223 16.13 -15.03 16.81
C MET A 223 16.69 -16.20 17.61
N GLN A 224 17.99 -16.48 17.49
CA GLN A 224 18.65 -17.51 18.28
C GLN A 224 18.60 -17.22 19.78
N ALA A 225 18.93 -15.99 20.19
CA ALA A 225 18.91 -15.60 21.60
C ALA A 225 17.50 -15.67 22.22
N ALA A 226 16.47 -15.37 21.43
CA ALA A 226 15.06 -15.44 21.84
C ALA A 226 14.45 -16.85 21.73
N GLY A 227 15.20 -17.84 21.24
CA GLY A 227 14.71 -19.21 21.05
C GLY A 227 13.63 -19.35 19.97
N ILE A 228 13.63 -18.46 18.97
CA ILE A 228 12.66 -18.44 17.87
C ILE A 228 13.11 -19.42 16.77
N GLU A 229 12.27 -20.40 16.46
CA GLU A 229 12.55 -21.47 15.49
C GLU A 229 11.62 -21.44 14.26
N GLY A 230 10.56 -20.63 14.25
CA GLY A 230 9.58 -20.59 13.15
C GLY A 230 10.10 -20.00 11.83
N GLY A 231 11.30 -19.41 11.83
CA GLY A 231 11.99 -18.94 10.63
C GLY A 231 11.83 -17.45 10.32
N PHE A 232 12.61 -16.99 9.34
CA PHE A 232 12.64 -15.60 8.89
C PHE A 232 12.02 -15.47 7.50
N VAL A 233 10.97 -14.66 7.38
CA VAL A 233 10.27 -14.43 6.12
C VAL A 233 10.48 -13.00 5.67
N ARG A 234 10.97 -12.83 4.44
CA ARG A 234 11.27 -11.51 3.89
C ARG A 234 10.14 -11.06 2.98
N PHE A 235 9.59 -9.89 3.28
CA PHE A 235 8.62 -9.19 2.44
C PHE A 235 9.04 -7.72 2.34
N ASP A 236 8.97 -7.18 1.12
CA ASP A 236 9.05 -5.74 0.92
C ASP A 236 7.66 -5.11 1.13
N SER A 237 7.62 -3.78 1.33
CA SER A 237 6.43 -2.98 1.66
C SER A 237 5.80 -3.23 3.03
N GLN A 238 4.80 -2.41 3.34
CA GLN A 238 3.88 -2.45 4.47
C GLN A 238 2.98 -3.70 4.44
N ALA A 239 3.02 -4.52 3.39
CA ALA A 239 2.37 -5.83 3.36
C ALA A 239 2.74 -6.69 4.58
N LYS A 240 3.93 -6.51 5.17
CA LYS A 240 4.35 -7.12 6.43
C LYS A 240 3.35 -6.88 7.58
N TYR A 241 2.80 -5.68 7.70
CA TYR A 241 1.81 -5.36 8.74
C TYR A 241 0.49 -6.10 8.49
N GLY A 242 0.06 -6.22 7.23
CA GLY A 242 -1.11 -7.03 6.87
C GLY A 242 -0.91 -8.51 7.19
N ILE A 243 0.27 -9.06 6.92
CA ILE A 243 0.62 -10.45 7.26
C ILE A 243 0.59 -10.66 8.77
N LEU A 244 1.14 -9.73 9.56
CA LEU A 244 1.08 -9.76 11.01
C LEU A 244 -0.38 -9.73 11.51
N ALA A 245 -1.20 -8.84 10.97
CA ALA A 245 -2.63 -8.71 11.32
C ALA A 245 -3.43 -9.99 11.03
N ARG A 246 -3.10 -10.73 9.97
CA ARG A 246 -3.71 -12.04 9.65
C ARG A 246 -3.19 -13.19 10.54
N GLY A 247 -2.22 -12.93 11.43
CA GLY A 247 -1.56 -13.96 12.23
C GLY A 247 -0.57 -14.82 11.45
N GLY A 248 -0.12 -14.37 10.27
CA GLY A 248 0.89 -15.05 9.46
C GLY A 248 2.32 -14.93 10.02
N ALA A 249 2.53 -14.06 11.02
CA ALA A 249 3.75 -13.91 11.78
C ALA A 249 3.45 -13.44 13.20
N VAL A 250 4.43 -13.54 14.10
CA VAL A 250 4.27 -13.17 15.52
C VAL A 250 4.96 -11.83 15.83
N LYS A 251 6.00 -11.42 15.07
CA LYS A 251 6.75 -10.18 15.35
C LYS A 251 7.36 -9.53 14.11
N HIS A 252 7.33 -8.20 14.02
CA HIS A 252 8.05 -7.41 13.01
C HIS A 252 9.43 -7.00 13.54
N ALA A 253 10.49 -7.12 12.71
CA ALA A 253 11.88 -6.97 13.17
C ALA A 253 12.24 -5.55 13.68
N SER A 254 11.51 -4.50 13.29
CA SER A 254 11.75 -3.12 13.77
C SER A 254 11.26 -2.85 15.19
N ASP A 255 10.43 -3.73 15.76
CA ASP A 255 9.75 -3.47 17.04
C ASP A 255 10.50 -4.07 18.25
N VAL A 256 11.75 -4.52 18.06
CA VAL A 256 12.56 -5.09 19.14
C VAL A 256 13.38 -3.98 19.79
N SER A 257 12.79 -3.30 20.78
CA SER A 257 13.54 -2.48 21.73
C SER A 257 14.38 -3.40 22.63
N ILE A 258 15.69 -3.21 22.61
CA ILE A 258 16.64 -3.90 23.49
C ILE A 258 16.55 -3.23 24.87
N PRO A 259 16.25 -3.96 25.97
CA PRO A 259 16.60 -3.48 27.29
C PRO A 259 18.12 -3.53 27.37
N ILE A 260 18.74 -2.35 27.36
CA ILE A 260 20.16 -2.21 27.65
C ILE A 260 20.29 -2.49 29.15
N HIS A 261 20.82 -3.66 29.51
CA HIS A 261 21.25 -3.99 30.86
C HIS A 261 22.75 -3.73 30.99
#